data_AF-A0A9C9G6F1-F1
#
_entry.id   AF-A0A9C9G6F1-F1
#
_cell.length_a   1.000
_cell.length_b   1.000
_cell.length_c   1.000
_cell.angle_alpha   90.00
_cell.angle_beta   90.00
_cell.angle_gamma   90.00
#
_symmetry.space_group_name_H-M   'P 1'
#
loop_
_entity.id
_entity.type
_entity.pdbx_description
1 polymer ?
#
loop_
_entity_poly.entity_id
_entity_poly.type
_entity_poly.pdbx_seq_one_letter_code
_entity_poly.pdbx_strand_id
1 'polypeptide(L)'
;MKSVRYTIKAYMAALVTLAVGVVLSIDLDDWNWFSRSGSLIVVYGIILTSHHIFVHMHNLNHLQHRRASQIQRDWAKESKYEFIHDDIEHTWMNEKSGLLMLVLGTLIWGFGDLIGIL
;
A
#
# COMPACT_ATOMS: atom_id res chain seq x y z
N MET A 1 13.14 7.78 3.41
CA MET A 1 12.44 8.67 4.39
C MET A 1 11.21 9.38 3.82
N LYS A 2 11.23 9.99 2.62
CA LYS A 2 10.05 10.69 2.08
C LYS A 2 8.85 9.75 1.86
N SER A 3 9.06 8.56 1.27
CA SER A 3 8.02 7.54 1.05
C SER A 3 7.30 7.13 2.34
N VAL A 4 8.05 6.88 3.43
CA VAL A 4 7.51 6.51 4.75
C VAL A 4 6.54 7.57 5.29
N ARG A 5 6.83 8.86 5.08
CA ARG A 5 5.93 9.95 5.49
C ARG A 5 4.59 9.93 4.73
N TYR A 6 4.59 9.54 3.46
CA TYR A 6 3.35 9.42 2.68
C TYR A 6 2.52 8.23 3.17
N THR A 7 3.15 7.09 3.44
CA THR A 7 2.49 5.92 4.01
C THR A 7 1.83 6.24 5.35
N ILE A 8 2.55 6.89 6.27
CA ILE A 8 2.00 7.31 7.57
C ILE A 8 0.80 8.25 7.37
N LYS A 9 0.89 9.23 6.46
CA LYS A 9 -0.22 10.15 6.16
C LYS A 9 -1.45 9.42 5.62
N ALA A 10 -1.27 8.43 4.75
CA ALA A 10 -2.36 7.62 4.22
C ALA A 10 -3.04 6.78 5.31
N TYR A 11 -2.25 6.16 6.20
CA TYR A 11 -2.79 5.44 7.36
C TYR A 11 -3.53 6.36 8.33
N MET A 12 -3.00 7.56 8.60
CA MET A 12 -3.69 8.57 9.41
C MET A 12 -5.02 8.99 8.78
N ALA A 13 -5.03 9.25 7.47
CA ALA A 13 -6.26 9.59 6.75
C ALA A 13 -7.30 8.46 6.85
N ALA A 14 -6.89 7.21 6.65
CA ALA A 14 -7.79 6.07 6.75
C ALA A 14 -8.33 5.84 8.16
N LEU A 15 -7.50 6.04 9.19
CA LEU A 15 -7.93 5.94 10.58
C LEU A 15 -8.95 7.03 10.92
N VAL A 16 -8.74 8.25 10.44
CA VAL A 16 -9.72 9.34 10.57
C VAL A 16 -11.02 8.99 9.84
N THR A 17 -10.95 8.50 8.60
CA THR A 17 -12.13 8.10 7.84
C THR A 17 -12.91 6.97 8.51
N LEU A 18 -12.22 5.99 9.06
CA LEU A 18 -12.85 4.89 9.79
C LEU A 18 -13.51 5.40 11.08
N ALA A 19 -12.82 6.26 11.84
CA ALA A 19 -13.37 6.86 13.06
C ALA A 19 -14.64 7.69 12.75
N VAL A 20 -14.61 8.49 11.68
CA VAL A 20 -15.79 9.25 11.21
C VAL A 20 -16.92 8.30 10.81
N GLY A 21 -16.61 7.21 10.10
CA GLY A 21 -17.59 6.18 9.74
C GLY A 21 -18.27 5.54 10.95
N VAL A 22 -17.49 5.23 12.00
CA VAL A 22 -18.02 4.68 13.27
C VAL A 22 -18.86 5.70 14.02
N VAL A 23 -18.38 6.94 14.17
CA VAL A 23 -19.13 7.99 14.88
C VAL A 23 -20.48 8.25 14.19
N LEU A 24 -20.48 8.41 12.86
CA LEU A 24 -21.72 8.57 12.10
C LEU A 24 -22.65 7.35 12.19
N SER A 25 -22.07 6.16 12.22
CA SER A 25 -22.82 4.91 12.38
C SER A 25 -23.55 4.84 13.73
N ILE A 26 -22.93 5.33 14.80
CA ILE A 26 -23.52 5.35 16.14
C ILE A 26 -24.56 6.48 16.24
N ASP A 27 -24.24 7.68 15.74
CA ASP A 27 -25.13 8.84 15.83
C ASP A 27 -26.42 8.68 15.02
N LEU A 28 -26.37 7.91 13.92
CA LEU A 28 -27.49 7.70 13.00
C LEU A 28 -28.17 6.33 13.17
N ASP A 29 -27.69 5.49 14.09
CA ASP A 29 -28.11 4.08 14.27
C ASP A 29 -28.09 3.26 12.95
N ASP A 30 -27.27 3.68 11.97
CA ASP A 30 -27.18 3.07 10.64
C ASP A 30 -25.74 2.64 10.33
N TRP A 31 -25.48 1.35 10.50
CA TRP A 31 -24.19 0.70 10.26
C TRP A 31 -23.77 0.65 8.78
N ASN A 32 -24.65 1.05 7.88
CA ASN A 32 -24.29 1.28 6.47
C ASN A 32 -23.23 2.38 6.35
N TRP A 33 -23.21 3.39 7.22
CA TRP A 33 -22.16 4.43 7.19
C TRP A 33 -20.77 3.89 7.53
N PHE A 34 -20.69 2.93 8.44
CA PHE A 34 -19.45 2.22 8.72
C PHE A 34 -19.00 1.40 7.51
N SER A 35 -19.90 0.63 6.88
CA SER A 35 -19.60 -0.09 5.63
C SER A 35 -19.09 0.87 4.52
N ARG A 36 -19.77 2.00 4.29
CA ARG A 36 -19.36 2.99 3.29
C ARG A 36 -17.95 3.55 3.53
N SER A 37 -17.55 3.74 4.79
CA SER A 37 -16.19 4.17 5.13
C SER A 37 -15.13 3.18 4.62
N GLY A 38 -15.44 1.88 4.55
CA GLY A 38 -14.59 0.85 3.97
C GLY A 38 -14.22 1.12 2.51
N SER A 39 -15.13 1.65 1.69
CA SER A 39 -14.86 1.99 0.29
C SER A 39 -13.79 3.07 0.13
N LEU A 40 -13.73 4.05 1.04
CA LEU A 40 -12.69 5.08 1.06
C LEU A 40 -11.33 4.49 1.46
N ILE A 41 -11.31 3.53 2.38
CA ILE A 41 -10.10 2.79 2.76
C ILE A 41 -9.55 1.98 1.57
N VAL A 42 -10.43 1.36 0.76
CA VAL A 42 -10.05 0.69 -0.50
C VAL A 42 -9.37 1.67 -1.45
N VAL A 43 -9.95 2.86 -1.67
CA VAL A 43 -9.35 3.89 -2.53
C VAL A 43 -7.97 4.30 -2.04
N TYR A 44 -7.79 4.51 -0.73
CA TYR A 44 -6.48 4.83 -0.16
C TYR A 44 -5.47 3.69 -0.36
N GLY A 45 -5.89 2.43 -0.20
CA GLY A 45 -5.06 1.25 -0.44
C GLY A 45 -4.63 1.12 -1.90
N ILE A 46 -5.51 1.42 -2.87
CA ILE A 46 -5.18 1.46 -4.30
C ILE A 46 -4.12 2.54 -4.55
N ILE A 47 -4.34 3.77 -4.08
CA ILE A 47 -3.41 4.89 -4.28
C ILE A 47 -2.03 4.56 -3.71
N LEU A 48 -1.97 3.98 -2.51
CA LEU A 48 -0.71 3.60 -1.88
C LEU A 48 0.03 2.52 -2.68
N THR A 49 -0.71 1.51 -3.12
CA THR A 49 -0.17 0.40 -3.92
C THR A 49 0.34 0.89 -5.27
N SER A 50 -0.44 1.74 -5.96
CA SER A 50 -0.04 2.35 -7.24
C SER A 50 1.21 3.22 -7.11
N HIS A 51 1.32 4.01 -6.04
CA HIS A 51 2.53 4.80 -5.79
C HIS A 51 3.76 3.89 -5.63
N HIS A 52 3.66 2.78 -4.92
CA HIS A 52 4.80 1.87 -4.70
C HIS A 52 5.27 1.24 -6.02
N ILE A 53 4.30 0.74 -6.81
CA ILE A 53 4.56 0.13 -8.12
C ILE A 53 5.23 1.13 -9.07
N PHE A 54 4.74 2.38 -9.13
CA PHE A 54 5.28 3.39 -10.03
C PHE A 54 6.74 3.76 -9.70
N VAL A 55 7.07 3.91 -8.41
CA VAL A 55 8.45 4.21 -7.97
C VAL A 55 9.40 3.06 -8.30
N HIS A 56 8.97 1.82 -8.07
CA HIS A 56 9.78 0.64 -8.35
C HIS A 56 10.03 0.47 -9.86
N MET A 57 8.98 0.60 -10.68
CA MET A 57 9.06 0.47 -12.14
C MET A 57 9.95 1.54 -12.78
N HIS A 58 9.89 2.77 -12.29
CA HIS A 58 10.73 3.86 -12.83
C HIS A 58 12.23 3.58 -12.62
N ASN A 59 12.63 3.05 -11.44
CA ASN A 59 14.02 2.67 -11.20
C ASN A 59 14.49 1.52 -12.09
N LEU A 60 13.64 0.53 -12.35
CA LEU A 60 13.96 -0.58 -13.23
C LEU A 60 14.18 -0.12 -14.67
N ASN A 61 13.39 0.83 -15.17
CA ASN A 61 13.48 1.31 -16.54
C ASN A 61 14.81 2.05 -16.82
N HIS A 62 15.32 2.81 -15.83
CA HIS A 62 16.64 3.47 -15.91
C HIS A 62 17.80 2.47 -15.91
N LEU A 63 17.68 1.39 -15.13
CA LEU A 63 18.68 0.32 -15.10
C LEU A 63 18.67 -0.49 -16.40
N GLN A 64 17.50 -0.73 -16.99
CA GLN A 64 17.35 -1.47 -18.24
C GLN A 64 18.04 -0.76 -19.42
N HIS A 65 17.94 0.56 -19.49
CA HIS A 65 18.61 1.35 -20.54
C HIS A 65 20.14 1.35 -20.42
N ARG A 66 20.68 1.38 -19.19
CA ARG A 66 22.14 1.22 -19.00
C ARG A 66 22.60 -0.21 -19.25
N ARG A 67 21.81 -1.21 -18.86
CA ARG A 67 22.13 -2.64 -19.03
C ARG A 67 22.27 -3.02 -20.50
N ALA A 68 21.41 -2.50 -21.37
CA ALA A 68 21.51 -2.72 -22.82
C ALA A 68 22.87 -2.25 -23.41
N SER A 69 23.48 -1.20 -22.85
CA SER A 69 24.80 -0.71 -23.28
C SER A 69 26.00 -1.42 -22.62
N GLN A 70 25.80 -2.17 -21.53
CA GLN A 70 26.86 -2.77 -20.71
C GLN A 70 26.99 -4.29 -20.82
N ILE A 71 26.01 -4.98 -21.43
CA ILE A 71 26.01 -6.44 -21.66
C ILE A 71 27.24 -6.91 -22.48
N GLN A 72 27.92 -6.03 -23.19
CA GLN A 72 29.13 -6.40 -23.94
C GLN A 72 30.42 -6.53 -23.09
N ARG A 73 30.44 -6.20 -21.78
CA ARG A 73 31.70 -6.18 -20.99
C ARG A 73 31.74 -6.91 -19.63
N ASP A 74 30.63 -7.19 -18.97
CA ASP A 74 30.65 -7.54 -17.53
C ASP A 74 30.24 -9.00 -17.20
N TRP A 75 30.98 -10.00 -17.71
CA TRP A 75 30.91 -11.38 -17.21
C TRP A 75 31.67 -11.60 -15.87
N ALA A 76 32.12 -10.53 -15.19
CA ALA A 76 33.15 -10.61 -14.14
C ALA A 76 32.73 -10.11 -12.72
N LYS A 77 31.45 -10.07 -12.34
CA LYS A 77 31.05 -9.64 -10.97
C LYS A 77 30.08 -10.59 -10.29
N GLU A 78 30.63 -11.69 -9.80
CA GLU A 78 29.97 -12.67 -8.92
C GLU A 78 29.82 -12.16 -7.47
N SER A 79 30.48 -11.05 -7.10
CA SER A 79 30.43 -10.47 -5.75
C SER A 79 29.26 -9.51 -5.47
N LYS A 80 28.34 -9.31 -6.42
CA LYS A 80 27.26 -8.31 -6.29
C LYS A 80 25.93 -8.88 -5.75
N TYR A 81 25.83 -10.19 -5.57
CA TYR A 81 24.58 -10.85 -5.20
C TYR A 81 24.26 -10.80 -3.70
N GLU A 82 25.28 -10.74 -2.83
CA GLU A 82 25.11 -10.78 -1.37
C GLU A 82 24.59 -9.46 -0.78
N PHE A 83 24.98 -8.31 -1.36
CA PHE A 83 24.52 -6.99 -0.88
C PHE A 83 23.09 -6.63 -1.35
N ILE A 84 22.56 -7.32 -2.36
CA ILE A 84 21.22 -7.05 -2.91
C ILE A 84 20.13 -7.74 -2.07
N HIS A 85 20.44 -8.81 -1.34
CA HIS A 85 19.44 -9.54 -0.57
C HIS A 85 18.95 -8.79 0.68
N ASP A 86 19.82 -8.07 1.40
CA ASP A 86 19.45 -7.34 2.61
C ASP A 86 18.55 -6.11 2.34
N ASP A 87 18.78 -5.40 1.22
CA ASP A 87 17.95 -4.25 0.83
C ASP A 87 16.54 -4.67 0.36
N ILE A 88 16.41 -5.87 -0.21
CA ILE A 88 15.14 -6.43 -0.68
C ILE A 88 14.22 -6.78 0.50
N GLU A 89 14.76 -7.33 1.58
CA GLU A 89 13.94 -7.84 2.69
C GLU A 89 13.24 -6.72 3.46
N HIS A 90 13.90 -5.57 3.65
CA HIS A 90 13.29 -4.40 4.27
C HIS A 90 12.35 -3.60 3.35
N THR A 91 12.51 -3.67 2.03
CA THR A 91 11.55 -3.05 1.09
C THR A 91 10.27 -3.88 0.95
N TRP A 92 10.36 -5.21 1.02
CA TRP A 92 9.22 -6.10 0.83
C TRP A 92 8.16 -5.99 1.95
N MET A 93 8.58 -5.71 3.18
CA MET A 93 7.65 -5.56 4.32
C MET A 93 6.83 -4.27 4.26
N ASN A 94 7.39 -3.20 3.68
CA ASN A 94 6.66 -1.95 3.46
C ASN A 94 5.73 -2.02 2.23
N GLU A 95 6.04 -2.90 1.28
CA GLU A 95 5.30 -3.07 0.03
C GLU A 95 3.93 -3.74 0.24
N LYS A 96 3.80 -4.60 1.26
CA LYS A 96 2.52 -5.28 1.59
C LYS A 96 1.50 -4.39 2.32
N SER A 97 1.91 -3.22 2.79
CA SER A 97 1.07 -2.32 3.59
C SER A 97 -0.19 -1.86 2.84
N GLY A 98 -0.06 -1.51 1.55
CA GLY A 98 -1.18 -1.08 0.71
C GLY A 98 -2.16 -2.20 0.37
N LEU A 99 -1.65 -3.42 0.15
CA LEU A 99 -2.47 -4.60 -0.11
C LEU A 99 -3.29 -4.97 1.13
N LEU A 100 -2.67 -4.94 2.31
CA LEU A 100 -3.37 -5.21 3.57
C LEU A 100 -4.48 -4.19 3.81
N MET A 101 -4.22 -2.91 3.53
CA MET A 101 -5.21 -1.84 3.60
C MET A 101 -6.39 -2.06 2.64
N LEU A 102 -6.11 -2.48 1.41
CA LEU A 102 -7.11 -2.87 0.41
C LEU A 102 -8.01 -3.99 0.93
N VAL A 103 -7.41 -5.08 1.42
CA VAL A 103 -8.15 -6.24 1.95
C VAL A 103 -9.03 -5.82 3.13
N LEU A 104 -8.48 -5.10 4.10
CA LEU A 104 -9.25 -4.60 5.24
C LEU A 104 -10.39 -3.67 4.80
N GLY A 105 -10.13 -2.75 3.88
CA GLY A 105 -11.15 -1.85 3.34
C GLY A 105 -12.28 -2.63 2.65
N THR A 106 -11.95 -3.67 1.88
CA THR A 106 -12.96 -4.51 1.21
C THR A 106 -13.79 -5.31 2.19
N LEU A 107 -13.19 -5.84 3.26
CA LEU A 107 -13.91 -6.54 4.32
C LEU A 107 -14.86 -5.60 5.06
N ILE A 108 -14.40 -4.41 5.44
CA ILE A 108 -15.25 -3.41 6.08
C ILE A 108 -16.38 -2.99 5.15
N TRP A 109 -16.09 -2.82 3.87
CA TRP A 109 -17.12 -2.43 2.90
C TRP A 109 -18.18 -3.52 2.70
N GLY A 110 -17.77 -4.78 2.57
CA GLY A 110 -18.69 -5.89 2.34
C GLY A 110 -19.42 -6.42 3.58
N PHE A 111 -18.85 -6.22 4.78
CA PHE A 111 -19.37 -6.82 6.01
C PHE A 111 -19.60 -5.81 7.16
N GLY A 112 -19.36 -4.52 6.95
CA GLY A 112 -19.48 -3.51 8.01
C GLY A 112 -20.91 -3.26 8.48
N ASP A 113 -21.89 -3.49 7.61
CA ASP A 113 -23.32 -3.39 7.91
C ASP A 113 -23.81 -4.49 8.86
N LEU A 114 -23.19 -5.67 8.83
CA LEU A 114 -23.52 -6.80 9.72
C LEU A 114 -23.33 -6.48 11.19
N ILE A 115 -22.46 -5.52 11.55
CA ILE A 115 -22.24 -5.12 12.94
C ILE A 115 -23.52 -4.55 13.56
N GLY A 116 -24.36 -3.89 12.76
CA GLY A 116 -25.64 -3.35 13.23
C GLY A 116 -26.75 -4.37 13.40
N ILE A 117 -26.54 -5.57 12.86
CA ILE A 117 -27.52 -6.65 12.85
C ILE A 117 -27.24 -7.65 13.97
N LEU A 118 -25.99 -7.68 14.48
CA LEU A 118 -25.51 -8.61 15.51
C LEU A 118 -25.75 -8.08 16.93
#